data_AF-A0A1N6H3N7-F1
#
_entry.id   AF-A0A1N6H3N7-F1
#
_cell.length_a   1.000
_cell.length_b   1.000
_cell.length_c   1.000
_cell.angle_alpha   90.00
_cell.angle_beta   90.00
_cell.angle_gamma   90.00
#
_symmetry.space_group_name_H-M   'P 1'
#
loop_
_entity.id
_entity.type
_entity.pdbx_description
1 polymer ?
#
loop_
_entity_poly.entity_id
_entity_poly.type
_entity_poly.pdbx_seq_one_letter_code
_entity_poly.pdbx_strand_id
1 'polypeptide(L)'
;MNPEAKTVYTPPRPNLGPDPLAESPPWFEIAVVLAFAFLVSAFLVRRRRRRKRATPATNPPPIVPVEGADSPRERMIAWSRSIRESMAETFGASWLAKTTEELANDPSLINAIGPEHAAQLLTFLADADRTKFADALELPASPLADSELRELIDIIANFTPTTNVPAS
;
A
#
# COMPACT_ATOMS: atom_id res chain seq x y z
N MET A 1 -68.83 33.64 46.24
CA MET A 1 -67.54 34.34 46.10
C MET A 1 -66.50 33.28 45.78
N ASN A 2 -66.06 33.19 44.53
CA ASN A 2 -65.05 32.21 44.09
C ASN A 2 -63.69 32.92 44.01
N PRO A 3 -62.62 32.41 44.64
CA PRO A 3 -61.31 33.04 44.56
C PRO A 3 -60.63 32.71 43.22
N GLU A 4 -60.05 33.75 42.61
CA GLU A 4 -59.28 33.72 41.36
C GLU A 4 -58.10 32.75 41.43
N ALA A 5 -58.00 31.84 40.46
CA ALA A 5 -56.84 30.99 40.26
C ALA A 5 -55.73 31.79 39.55
N LYS A 6 -54.71 32.23 40.27
CA LYS A 6 -53.47 32.79 39.70
C LYS A 6 -52.73 31.71 38.91
N THR A 7 -52.69 31.83 37.59
CA THR A 7 -51.85 30.98 36.72
C THR A 7 -50.39 31.40 36.85
N VAL A 8 -49.58 30.58 37.52
CA VAL A 8 -48.13 30.76 37.65
C VAL A 8 -47.47 30.50 36.29
N TYR A 9 -46.93 31.55 35.67
CA TYR A 9 -46.15 31.45 34.45
C TYR A 9 -44.80 30.80 34.77
N THR A 10 -44.58 29.59 34.27
CA THR A 10 -43.31 28.88 34.42
C THR A 10 -42.56 29.00 33.10
N PRO A 11 -41.37 29.62 33.04
CA PRO A 11 -40.62 29.73 31.79
C PRO A 11 -40.26 28.33 31.26
N PRO A 12 -40.24 28.14 29.94
CA PRO A 12 -39.84 26.87 29.33
C PRO A 12 -38.40 26.54 29.73
N ARG A 13 -38.13 25.28 30.11
CA ARG A 13 -36.77 24.85 30.45
C ARG A 13 -35.85 25.03 29.24
N PRO A 14 -34.62 25.53 29.43
CA PRO A 14 -33.61 25.58 28.38
C PRO A 14 -33.40 24.18 27.79
N ASN A 15 -33.39 24.07 26.47
CA ASN A 15 -33.07 22.81 25.79
C ASN A 15 -31.56 22.57 25.99
N LEU A 16 -31.23 21.65 26.90
CA LEU A 16 -29.86 21.18 27.08
C LEU A 16 -29.49 20.46 25.79
N GLY A 17 -28.51 21.00 25.07
CA GLY A 17 -27.98 20.37 23.86
C GLY A 17 -27.48 18.94 24.14
N PRO A 18 -27.17 18.16 23.10
CA PRO A 18 -26.71 16.78 23.27
C PRO A 18 -25.52 16.72 24.24
N ASP A 19 -25.60 15.83 25.22
CA ASP A 19 -24.54 15.62 26.21
C ASP A 19 -23.20 15.35 25.51
N PRO A 20 -22.08 15.90 26.01
CA PRO A 20 -20.77 15.59 25.47
C PRO A 20 -20.53 14.08 25.56
N LEU A 21 -20.09 13.48 24.45
CA LEU A 21 -19.72 12.07 24.39
C LEU A 21 -18.66 11.81 25.46
N ALA A 22 -18.89 10.78 26.27
CA ALA A 22 -18.02 10.40 27.39
C ALA A 22 -16.56 10.34 26.94
N GLU A 23 -15.71 11.10 27.64
CA GLU A 23 -14.27 11.13 27.42
C GLU A 23 -13.70 9.71 27.56
N SER A 24 -12.94 9.27 26.55
CA SER A 24 -12.32 7.95 26.57
C SER A 24 -11.33 7.83 27.73
N PRO A 25 -11.27 6.68 28.42
CA PRO A 25 -10.36 6.51 29.55
C PRO A 25 -8.89 6.79 29.16
N PRO A 26 -8.09 7.44 30.01
CA PRO A 26 -6.72 7.86 29.66
C PRO A 26 -5.76 6.71 29.35
N TRP A 27 -6.10 5.48 29.75
CA TRP A 27 -5.33 4.28 29.44
C TRP A 27 -5.63 3.71 28.04
N PHE A 28 -6.71 4.14 27.39
CA PHE A 28 -7.11 3.64 26.07
C PHE A 28 -6.11 4.08 24.99
N GLU A 29 -5.63 5.32 25.05
CA GLU A 29 -4.59 5.82 24.14
C GLU A 29 -3.28 5.04 24.31
N ILE A 30 -2.90 4.75 25.56
CA ILE A 30 -1.70 3.95 25.88
C ILE A 30 -1.86 2.53 25.35
N ALA A 31 -3.04 1.92 25.52
CA ALA A 31 -3.32 0.58 25.02
C ALA A 31 -3.27 0.51 23.49
N VAL A 32 -3.76 1.54 22.78
CA VAL A 32 -3.68 1.64 21.32
C VAL A 32 -2.23 1.78 20.86
N VAL A 33 -1.44 2.64 21.49
CA VAL A 33 -0.01 2.81 21.15
C VAL A 33 0.76 1.52 21.37
N LEU A 34 0.52 0.83 22.49
CA LEU A 34 1.17 -0.45 22.79
C LEU A 34 0.75 -1.55 21.83
N ALA A 35 -0.54 -1.63 21.49
CA ALA A 35 -1.05 -2.60 20.51
C ALA A 35 -0.44 -2.34 19.12
N PHE A 36 -0.35 -1.07 18.71
CA PHE A 36 0.27 -0.69 17.44
C PHE A 36 1.77 -1.01 17.43
N ALA A 37 2.49 -0.66 18.48
CA ALA A 37 3.91 -1.00 18.63
C ALA A 37 4.15 -2.51 18.64
N PHE A 38 3.25 -3.29 19.27
CA PHE A 38 3.31 -4.74 19.28
C PHE A 38 3.07 -5.33 17.88
N LEU A 39 2.08 -4.82 17.13
CA LEU A 39 1.82 -5.25 15.76
C LEU A 39 2.98 -4.91 14.82
N VAL A 40 3.54 -3.71 14.92
CA VAL A 40 4.70 -3.27 14.13
C VAL A 40 5.92 -4.13 14.45
N SER A 41 6.22 -4.35 15.74
CA SER A 41 7.36 -5.17 16.17
C SER A 41 7.19 -6.63 15.75
N ALA A 42 6.00 -7.22 15.93
CA ALA A 42 5.68 -8.56 15.49
C ALA A 42 5.80 -8.69 13.96
N PHE A 43 5.35 -7.69 13.19
CA PHE A 43 5.48 -7.65 11.74
C PHE A 43 6.96 -7.56 11.31
N LEU A 44 7.76 -6.70 11.94
CA LEU A 44 9.18 -6.57 11.65
C LEU A 44 9.96 -7.85 12.02
N VAL A 45 9.62 -8.49 13.14
CA VAL A 45 10.23 -9.76 13.56
C VAL A 45 9.83 -10.89 12.61
N ARG A 46 8.56 -10.97 12.19
CA ARG A 46 8.09 -11.94 11.20
C ARG A 46 8.78 -11.72 9.84
N ARG A 47 8.91 -10.47 9.40
CA ARG A 47 9.66 -10.08 8.19
C ARG A 47 11.13 -10.48 8.29
N ARG A 48 11.79 -10.21 9.42
CA ARG A 48 13.19 -10.60 9.66
C ARG A 48 13.38 -12.11 9.79
N ARG A 49 12.45 -12.84 10.39
CA ARG A 49 12.50 -14.31 10.49
C ARG A 49 12.28 -14.97 9.13
N ARG A 50 11.43 -14.40 8.27
CA ARG A 50 11.31 -14.82 6.87
C ARG A 50 12.61 -14.59 6.09
N ARG A 51 13.31 -13.47 6.34
CA ARG A 51 14.65 -13.20 5.80
C ARG A 51 15.73 -14.18 6.30
N LYS A 52 15.66 -14.66 7.55
CA LYS A 52 16.65 -15.60 8.13
C LYS A 52 16.44 -17.06 7.72
N ARG A 53 15.31 -17.41 7.08
CA ARG A 53 15.11 -18.73 6.46
C ARG A 53 15.58 -18.78 5.00
N ALA A 54 15.96 -17.64 4.43
CA ALA A 54 16.68 -17.59 3.16
C ALA A 54 18.18 -17.73 3.46
N THR A 55 18.74 -18.87 3.04
CA THR A 55 20.17 -19.16 2.97
C THR A 55 20.94 -18.01 2.31
N PRO A 56 22.21 -17.74 2.70
CA PRO A 56 22.99 -16.69 2.06
C PRO A 56 23.56 -17.18 0.72
N ALA A 57 23.64 -16.23 -0.22
CA ALA A 57 24.30 -16.25 -1.52
C ALA A 57 23.46 -16.67 -2.75
N THR A 58 23.63 -15.84 -3.79
CA THR A 58 22.94 -15.79 -5.09
C THR A 58 21.64 -15.00 -5.04
N ASN A 59 21.52 -14.01 -5.93
CA ASN A 59 20.44 -13.02 -6.02
C ASN A 59 19.06 -13.56 -5.61
N PRO A 60 18.27 -12.80 -4.82
CA PRO A 60 16.93 -13.24 -4.47
C PRO A 60 16.17 -13.53 -5.77
N PRO A 61 15.51 -14.70 -5.89
CA PRO A 61 14.70 -14.96 -7.05
C PRO A 61 13.62 -13.88 -7.14
N PRO A 62 13.26 -13.46 -8.36
CA PRO A 62 12.20 -12.49 -8.63
C PRO A 62 10.93 -12.86 -7.86
N ILE A 63 10.33 -11.90 -7.16
CA ILE A 63 9.10 -12.11 -6.37
C ILE A 63 7.92 -12.25 -7.33
N VAL A 64 7.71 -13.45 -7.86
CA VAL A 64 6.53 -13.75 -8.67
C VAL A 64 5.31 -14.04 -7.80
N PRO A 65 4.09 -13.60 -8.18
CA PRO A 65 2.87 -14.02 -7.50
C PRO A 65 2.72 -15.54 -7.50
N VAL A 66 2.25 -16.09 -6.38
CA VAL A 66 1.89 -17.52 -6.29
C VAL A 66 0.70 -17.77 -7.23
N GLU A 67 0.84 -18.70 -8.16
CA GLU A 67 -0.21 -19.16 -9.08
C GLU A 67 -1.41 -19.70 -8.27
N GLY A 68 -2.38 -18.84 -7.98
CA GLY A 68 -3.56 -19.19 -7.19
C GLY A 68 -4.52 -18.04 -6.91
N ALA A 69 -4.43 -16.93 -7.66
CA ALA A 69 -5.42 -15.85 -7.56
C ALA A 69 -6.69 -16.27 -8.32
N ASP A 70 -7.81 -16.38 -7.59
CA ASP A 70 -9.08 -16.92 -8.07
C ASP A 70 -9.76 -16.00 -9.11
N SER A 71 -9.32 -14.74 -9.24
CA SER A 71 -9.83 -13.79 -10.25
C SER A 71 -8.72 -13.03 -11.00
N PRO A 72 -8.97 -12.60 -12.27
CA PRO A 72 -8.05 -11.75 -13.03
C PRO A 72 -7.67 -10.45 -12.29
N ARG A 73 -8.62 -9.91 -11.52
CA ARG A 73 -8.43 -8.74 -10.66
C ARG A 73 -7.32 -8.96 -9.63
N GLU A 74 -7.47 -10.03 -8.86
CA GLU A 74 -6.54 -10.38 -7.79
C GLU A 74 -5.16 -10.69 -8.35
N ARG A 75 -5.10 -11.30 -9.53
CA ARG A 75 -3.86 -11.57 -10.24
C ARG A 75 -3.13 -10.28 -10.60
N MET A 76 -3.83 -9.32 -11.20
CA MET A 76 -3.23 -8.02 -11.55
C MET A 76 -2.79 -7.23 -10.32
N ILE A 77 -3.59 -7.24 -9.25
CA ILE A 77 -3.21 -6.64 -7.96
C ILE A 77 -1.95 -7.31 -7.39
N ALA A 78 -1.88 -8.65 -7.44
CA ALA A 78 -0.72 -9.39 -6.96
C ALA A 78 0.55 -9.08 -7.76
N TRP A 79 0.46 -9.05 -9.09
CA TRP A 79 1.56 -8.65 -9.97
C TRP A 79 2.02 -7.22 -9.72
N SER A 80 1.09 -6.25 -9.59
CA SER A 80 1.45 -4.87 -9.30
C SER A 80 2.21 -4.72 -7.98
N ARG A 81 1.86 -5.54 -6.98
CA ARG A 81 2.57 -5.59 -5.70
C ARG A 81 3.97 -6.19 -5.87
N SER A 82 4.07 -7.35 -6.52
CA SER A 82 5.32 -8.04 -6.81
C SER A 82 6.33 -7.13 -7.53
N ILE A 83 5.88 -6.41 -8.56
CA ILE A 83 6.74 -5.48 -9.30
C ILE A 83 7.20 -4.32 -8.41
N ARG A 84 6.28 -3.68 -7.66
CA ARG A 84 6.65 -2.59 -6.73
C ARG A 84 7.62 -3.07 -5.65
N GLU A 85 7.46 -4.29 -5.16
CA GLU A 85 8.40 -4.90 -4.22
C GLU A 85 9.78 -5.11 -4.84
N SER A 86 9.84 -5.65 -6.07
CA SER A 86 11.10 -5.80 -6.81
C SER A 86 11.79 -4.46 -7.07
N MET A 87 11.05 -3.43 -7.48
CA MET A 87 11.58 -2.07 -7.64
C MET A 87 12.15 -1.52 -6.33
N ALA A 88 11.51 -1.80 -5.19
CA ALA A 88 11.98 -1.37 -3.89
C ALA A 88 13.24 -2.13 -3.42
N GLU A 89 13.43 -3.37 -3.87
CA GLU A 89 14.64 -4.14 -3.63
C GLU A 89 15.81 -3.63 -4.48
N THR A 90 15.55 -3.29 -5.75
CA THR A 90 16.57 -2.80 -6.68
C THR A 90 16.96 -1.34 -6.41
N PHE A 91 15.97 -0.45 -6.27
CA PHE A 91 16.19 1.00 -6.22
C PHE A 91 16.03 1.62 -4.84
N GLY A 92 15.57 0.83 -3.86
CA GLY A 92 15.44 1.24 -2.46
C GLY A 92 13.99 1.46 -1.98
N ALA A 93 13.80 1.43 -0.67
CA ALA A 93 12.46 1.39 -0.06
C ALA A 93 11.58 2.63 -0.33
N SER A 94 12.17 3.77 -0.70
CA SER A 94 11.43 4.98 -1.07
C SER A 94 10.59 4.78 -2.34
N TRP A 95 10.94 3.83 -3.20
CA TRP A 95 10.23 3.54 -4.44
C TRP A 95 8.83 2.95 -4.22
N LEU A 96 8.56 2.35 -3.04
CA LEU A 96 7.21 1.91 -2.69
C LEU A 96 6.24 3.08 -2.52
N ALA A 97 6.73 4.25 -2.12
CA ALA A 97 5.91 5.43 -1.91
C ALA A 97 5.64 6.20 -3.20
N LYS A 98 6.35 5.88 -4.29
CA LYS A 98 6.23 6.63 -5.55
C LYS A 98 4.91 6.35 -6.25
N THR A 99 4.28 7.43 -6.72
CA THR A 99 3.10 7.32 -7.59
C THR A 99 3.51 6.85 -8.98
N THR A 100 2.56 6.32 -9.76
CA THR A 100 2.82 5.92 -11.15
C THR A 100 3.28 7.11 -12.02
N GLU A 101 2.81 8.32 -11.70
CA GLU A 101 3.21 9.58 -12.36
C GLU A 101 4.64 9.98 -11.99
N GLU A 102 5.04 9.81 -10.73
CA GLU A 102 6.42 10.04 -10.27
C GLU A 102 7.39 9.05 -10.90
N LEU A 103 6.98 7.78 -11.05
CA LEU A 103 7.76 6.76 -11.74
C LEU A 103 7.93 7.07 -13.23
N ALA A 104 6.88 7.61 -13.88
CA ALA A 104 6.93 7.98 -15.29
C ALA A 104 7.96 9.07 -15.60
N ASN A 105 8.23 9.94 -14.62
CA ASN A 105 9.20 11.02 -14.75
C ASN A 105 10.58 10.69 -14.16
N ASP A 106 10.80 9.47 -13.64
CA ASP A 106 12.08 9.09 -13.03
C ASP A 106 13.08 8.58 -14.08
N PRO A 107 14.17 9.33 -14.37
CA PRO A 107 15.17 8.90 -15.34
C PRO A 107 15.87 7.61 -14.92
N SER A 108 15.97 7.33 -13.61
CA SER A 108 16.63 6.14 -13.08
C SER A 108 15.92 4.86 -13.51
N LEU A 109 14.57 4.89 -13.58
CA LEU A 109 13.78 3.77 -14.05
C LEU A 109 13.99 3.54 -15.54
N ILE A 110 13.84 4.60 -16.34
CA ILE A 110 13.99 4.54 -17.81
C ILE A 110 15.39 4.07 -18.20
N ASN A 111 16.42 4.58 -17.52
CA ASN A 111 17.80 4.17 -17.77
C ASN A 111 18.08 2.72 -17.35
N ALA A 112 17.35 2.20 -16.37
CA ALA A 112 17.56 0.85 -15.85
C ALA A 112 16.93 -0.24 -16.73
N ILE A 113 15.69 -0.03 -17.18
CA ILE A 113 14.92 -1.07 -17.88
C ILE A 113 14.67 -0.75 -19.37
N GLY A 114 15.05 0.45 -19.80
CA GLY A 114 14.81 0.96 -21.16
C GLY A 114 13.44 1.62 -21.32
N PRO A 115 13.30 2.53 -22.30
CA PRO A 115 12.07 3.32 -22.47
C PRO A 115 10.84 2.48 -22.84
N GLU A 116 11.03 1.40 -23.59
CA GLU A 116 9.95 0.51 -24.01
C GLU A 116 9.37 -0.29 -22.83
N HIS A 117 10.22 -1.00 -22.08
CA HIS A 117 9.79 -1.72 -20.88
C HIS A 117 9.26 -0.77 -19.80
N ALA A 118 9.82 0.44 -19.68
CA ALA A 118 9.29 1.46 -18.78
C ALA A 118 7.86 1.87 -19.18
N ALA A 119 7.59 2.09 -20.47
CA ALA A 119 6.24 2.41 -20.94
C ALA A 119 5.24 1.26 -20.68
N GLN A 120 5.64 0.02 -20.93
CA GLN A 120 4.83 -1.17 -20.65
C GLN A 120 4.53 -1.32 -19.15
N LEU A 121 5.55 -1.17 -18.32
CA LEU A 121 5.44 -1.20 -16.86
C LEU A 121 4.47 -0.13 -16.34
N LEU A 122 4.62 1.11 -16.81
CA LEU A 122 3.78 2.23 -16.36
C LEU A 122 2.33 2.05 -16.78
N THR A 123 2.10 1.56 -18.00
CA THR A 123 0.74 1.23 -18.49
C THR A 123 0.11 0.18 -17.60
N PHE A 124 0.84 -0.90 -17.30
CA PHE A 124 0.36 -1.95 -16.42
C PHE A 124 0.07 -1.45 -14.99
N LEU A 125 0.96 -0.63 -14.41
CA LEU A 125 0.74 -0.06 -13.07
C LEU A 125 -0.48 0.86 -13.04
N ALA A 126 -0.70 1.67 -14.09
CA ALA A 126 -1.88 2.52 -14.20
C ALA A 126 -3.17 1.71 -14.28
N ASP A 127 -3.18 0.63 -15.07
CA ASP A 127 -4.34 -0.27 -15.18
C ASP A 127 -4.60 -1.04 -13.89
N ALA A 128 -3.54 -1.47 -13.21
CA ALA A 128 -3.64 -2.09 -11.89
C ALA A 128 -4.22 -1.12 -10.85
N ASP A 129 -3.84 0.16 -10.89
CA ASP A 129 -4.39 1.19 -10.01
C ASP A 129 -5.86 1.45 -10.31
N ARG A 130 -6.26 1.60 -11.59
CA ARG A 130 -7.67 1.72 -11.98
C ARG A 130 -8.51 0.54 -11.49
N THR A 131 -7.97 -0.68 -11.61
CA THR A 131 -8.63 -1.93 -11.23
C THR A 131 -8.86 -2.09 -9.72
N LYS A 132 -8.05 -1.44 -8.88
CA LYS A 132 -8.29 -1.40 -7.43
C LYS A 132 -9.61 -0.69 -7.10
N PHE A 133 -10.02 0.27 -7.92
CA PHE A 133 -11.22 1.08 -7.72
C PHE A 133 -12.39 0.72 -8.65
N ALA A 134 -12.16 -0.10 -9.67
CA ALA A 134 -13.22 -0.57 -10.57
C ALA A 134 -14.13 -1.61 -9.89
N ASP A 135 -15.42 -1.53 -10.21
CA ASP A 135 -16.39 -2.55 -9.82
C ASP A 135 -16.08 -3.88 -10.50
N ALA A 136 -16.34 -4.99 -9.78
CA ALA A 136 -15.94 -6.33 -10.21
C ALA A 136 -16.54 -6.78 -11.57
N LEU A 137 -17.56 -6.07 -12.07
CA LEU A 137 -18.28 -6.39 -13.31
C LEU A 137 -17.66 -5.75 -14.57
N GLU A 138 -16.73 -4.81 -14.45
CA GLU A 138 -16.18 -4.04 -15.58
C GLU A 138 -14.65 -4.17 -15.71
N LEU A 139 -14.11 -5.36 -15.45
CA LEU A 139 -12.67 -5.54 -15.44
C LEU A 139 -12.14 -5.96 -16.82
N PRO A 140 -11.30 -5.13 -17.47
CA PRO A 140 -10.56 -5.58 -18.63
C PRO A 140 -9.55 -6.67 -18.22
N ALA A 141 -9.31 -7.62 -19.12
CA ALA A 141 -8.16 -8.51 -19.00
C ALA A 141 -6.88 -7.67 -18.96
N SER A 142 -5.87 -8.12 -18.22
CA SER A 142 -4.58 -7.42 -18.19
C SER A 142 -4.03 -7.31 -19.62
N PRO A 143 -3.50 -6.14 -20.03
CA PRO A 143 -2.95 -5.97 -21.37
C PRO A 143 -1.64 -6.74 -21.58
N LEU A 144 -0.97 -7.17 -20.50
CA LEU A 144 0.27 -7.95 -20.54
C LEU A 144 0.01 -9.39 -20.08
N ALA A 145 0.67 -10.32 -20.75
CA ALA A 145 0.72 -11.72 -20.36
C ALA A 145 1.56 -11.93 -19.09
N ASP A 146 1.24 -12.95 -18.30
CA ASP A 146 2.01 -13.32 -17.10
C ASP A 146 3.51 -13.55 -17.40
N SER A 147 3.86 -13.98 -18.62
CA SER A 147 5.26 -14.12 -19.06
C SER A 147 5.98 -12.79 -19.25
N GLU A 148 5.30 -11.78 -19.80
CA GLU A 148 5.86 -10.44 -20.00
C GLU A 148 6.04 -9.74 -18.64
N LEU A 149 5.11 -9.96 -17.70
CA LEU A 149 5.24 -9.47 -16.34
C LEU A 149 6.42 -10.13 -15.60
N ARG A 150 6.67 -11.42 -15.83
CA ARG A 150 7.88 -12.10 -15.32
C ARG A 150 9.14 -11.47 -15.88
N GLU A 151 9.18 -11.26 -17.19
CA GLU A 151 10.31 -10.62 -17.87
C GLU A 151 10.61 -9.22 -17.30
N LEU A 152 9.58 -8.40 -17.06
CA LEU A 152 9.74 -7.09 -16.43
C LEU A 152 10.35 -7.18 -15.02
N ILE A 153 9.90 -8.13 -14.19
CA ILE A 153 10.50 -8.35 -12.87
C ILE A 153 11.96 -8.80 -13.01
N ASP A 154 12.25 -9.70 -13.95
CA ASP A 154 13.61 -10.18 -14.17
C ASP A 154 14.54 -9.05 -14.61
N ILE A 155 14.10 -8.17 -15.51
CA ILE A 155 14.86 -6.99 -15.93
C ILE A 155 15.11 -6.05 -14.75
N ILE A 156 14.09 -5.77 -13.93
CA ILE A 156 14.22 -4.92 -12.74
C ILE A 156 15.17 -5.55 -11.70
N ALA A 157 15.04 -6.85 -11.45
CA ALA A 157 15.83 -7.57 -10.45
C ALA A 157 17.31 -7.72 -10.85
N ASN A 158 17.59 -7.82 -12.15
CA ASN A 158 18.94 -7.95 -12.67
C ASN A 158 19.66 -6.62 -12.90
N PHE A 159 18.98 -5.48 -12.69
CA PHE A 159 19.63 -4.18 -12.73
C PHE A 159 20.63 -4.05 -11.57
N THR A 160 21.91 -4.17 -11.88
CA THR A 160 22.99 -3.82 -10.95
C THR A 160 23.31 -2.34 -11.12
N PRO A 161 23.06 -1.46 -10.13
CA PRO A 161 23.57 -0.10 -10.19
C PRO A 161 25.08 -0.19 -10.26
N THR A 162 25.69 0.35 -11.31
CA THR A 162 27.14 0.50 -11.38
C THR A 162 27.57 1.43 -10.24
N THR A 163 27.87 0.88 -9.07
CA THR A 163 28.51 1.60 -7.97
C THR A 163 29.96 1.84 -8.37
N ASN A 164 30.17 2.86 -9.20
CA ASN A 164 31.49 3.40 -9.47
C ASN A 164 31.86 4.22 -8.24
N VAL A 165 32.37 3.56 -7.19
CA VAL A 165 33.01 4.22 -6.05
C VAL A 165 34.48 4.39 -6.42
N PRO A 166 34.94 5.60 -6.79
CA PRO A 166 36.38 5.84 -6.89
C PRO A 166 36.97 5.70 -5.49
N ALA A 167 37.87 4.71 -5.32
CA ALA A 167 38.72 4.62 -4.15
C ALA A 167 39.56 5.90 -4.09
N SER A 168 39.35 6.70 -3.05
CA SER A 168 40.25 7.77 -2.62
C SER A 168 40.94 7.34 -1.33
#